data_AF-A0A837DV93-F1
#
_entry.id   AF-A0A837DV93-F1
#
_cell.length_a   1.000
_cell.length_b   1.000
_cell.length_c   1.000
_cell.angle_alpha   90.00
_cell.angle_beta   90.00
_cell.angle_gamma   90.00
#
_symmetry.space_group_name_H-M   'P 1'
#
loop_
_entity.id
_entity.type
_entity.pdbx_description
1 polymer ?
#
loop_
_entity_poly.entity_id
_entity_poly.type
_entity_poly.pdbx_seq_one_letter_code
_entity_poly.pdbx_strand_id
1 'polypeptide(L)'
;MEIGKDDHIHLLVSAPPELSGTNIMRWLKGISAWQLFRKCPELQTSHRKKQDRHLWSPSYYVESIGTVNEQAVAKYIDDQRRKEVNLE
;
A
#
# COMPACT_ATOMS: atom_id res chain seq x y z
N MET A 1 10.75 -4.73 2.94
CA MET A 1 10.88 -3.29 3.24
C MET A 1 12.34 -2.98 3.12
N GLU A 2 12.73 -2.36 2.02
CA GLU A 2 14.09 -1.88 1.84
C GLU A 2 14.13 -0.44 2.34
N ILE A 3 14.87 -0.21 3.42
CA ILE A 3 15.21 1.14 3.86
C ILE A 3 16.48 1.49 3.08
N GLY A 4 16.36 2.27 2.01
CA GLY A 4 17.51 2.81 1.31
C GLY A 4 18.32 3.76 2.21
N LYS A 5 19.49 4.21 1.73
CA LYS A 5 20.20 5.36 2.33
C LYS A 5 19.46 6.70 2.16
N ASP A 6 18.29 6.65 1.53
CA ASP A 6 17.48 7.80 1.14
C ASP A 6 16.37 8.09 2.15
N ASP A 7 15.77 9.26 2.03
CA ASP A 7 14.72 9.82 2.89
C ASP A 7 13.30 9.27 2.59
N HIS A 8 13.20 8.10 1.96
CA HIS A 8 11.94 7.47 1.55
C HIS A 8 11.94 5.95 1.79
N ILE A 9 10.73 5.36 1.73
CA ILE A 9 10.52 3.92 1.96
C ILE A 9 9.86 3.27 0.74
N HIS A 10 10.23 2.02 0.46
CA HIS A 10 9.59 1.18 -0.56
C HIS A 10 8.85 0.01 0.11
N LEU A 11 7.58 -0.15 -0.27
CA LEU A 11 6.69 -1.18 0.27
C LEU A 11 6.07 -1.98 -0.88
N LEU A 12 6.13 -3.31 -0.76
CA LEU A 12 5.32 -4.21 -1.57
C LEU A 12 4.11 -4.64 -0.75
N VAL A 13 2.91 -4.38 -1.25
CA VAL A 13 1.66 -4.58 -0.52
C VAL A 13 0.72 -5.46 -1.31
N SER A 14 0.21 -6.52 -0.67
CA SER A 14 -0.92 -7.30 -1.15
C SER A 14 -2.19 -6.78 -0.48
N ALA A 15 -3.20 -6.40 -1.26
CA ALA A 15 -4.45 -5.88 -0.74
C ALA A 15 -5.65 -6.42 -1.56
N PRO A 16 -6.82 -6.58 -0.93
CA PRO A 16 -8.07 -6.85 -1.63
C PRO A 16 -8.38 -5.78 -2.70
N PRO A 17 -8.98 -6.15 -3.84
CA PRO A 17 -9.23 -5.23 -4.95
C PRO A 17 -10.24 -4.12 -4.62
N GLU A 18 -11.05 -4.28 -3.57
CA GLU A 18 -12.01 -3.28 -3.11
C GLU A 18 -11.33 -2.09 -2.43
N LEU A 19 -10.06 -2.24 -2.02
CA LEU A 19 -9.29 -1.17 -1.39
C LEU A 19 -8.52 -0.36 -2.44
N SER A 20 -8.85 0.93 -2.53
CA SER A 20 -8.08 1.85 -3.38
C SER A 20 -6.66 2.07 -2.86
N GLY A 21 -5.71 2.23 -3.78
CA GLY A 21 -4.33 2.59 -3.45
C GLY A 21 -4.24 3.85 -2.56
N THR A 22 -5.10 4.83 -2.81
CA THR A 22 -5.21 6.06 -1.99
C THR A 22 -5.57 5.76 -0.52
N ASN A 23 -6.54 4.87 -0.28
CA ASN A 23 -6.95 4.50 1.07
C ASN A 23 -5.83 3.76 1.79
N ILE A 24 -5.18 2.83 1.11
CA ILE A 24 -4.03 2.08 1.64
C ILE A 24 -2.92 3.04 2.05
N MET A 25 -2.53 3.97 1.17
CA MET A 25 -1.46 4.94 1.45
C MET A 25 -1.83 5.92 2.56
N ARG A 26 -3.10 6.35 2.64
CA ARG A 26 -3.60 7.19 3.74
C ARG A 26 -3.41 6.50 5.09
N TRP A 27 -3.76 5.21 5.19
CA TRP A 27 -3.60 4.45 6.42
C TRP A 27 -2.14 4.20 6.75
N LEU A 28 -1.33 3.75 5.78
CA LEU A 28 0.08 3.47 5.99
C LEU A 28 0.83 4.72 6.49
N LYS A 29 0.69 5.86 5.80
CA LYS A 29 1.37 7.11 6.18
C LYS A 29 0.82 7.67 7.50
N GLY A 30 -0.49 7.66 7.70
CA GLY A 30 -1.12 8.19 8.91
C GLY A 30 -0.79 7.39 10.17
N ILE A 31 -0.96 6.07 10.12
CA ILE A 31 -0.72 5.17 11.26
C ILE A 31 0.77 5.14 11.60
N SER A 32 1.65 5.02 10.60
CA SER A 32 3.09 5.02 10.85
C SER A 32 3.57 6.34 11.45
N ALA A 33 3.13 7.50 10.94
CA ALA A 33 3.49 8.80 11.50
C ALA A 33 3.04 8.90 12.96
N TRP A 34 1.80 8.51 13.26
CA TRP A 34 1.30 8.52 14.63
C TRP A 34 2.07 7.58 15.56
N GLN A 35 2.36 6.35 15.12
CA GLN A 35 3.12 5.39 15.91
C GLN A 35 4.56 5.86 16.15
N LEU A 36 5.22 6.40 15.14
CA LEU A 36 6.60 6.87 15.22
C LEU A 36 6.71 8.11 16.11
N PHE A 37 5.82 9.09 15.98
CA PHE A 37 5.83 10.22 16.90
C PHE A 37 5.63 9.81 18.36
N ARG A 38 4.82 8.78 18.64
CA ARG A 38 4.64 8.27 20.01
C ARG A 38 5.83 7.48 20.54
N LYS A 39 6.47 6.67 19.69
CA LYS A 39 7.59 5.80 20.09
C LYS A 39 8.94 6.53 20.11
N CYS A 40 9.07 7.60 19.32
CA CYS A 40 10.31 8.36 19.13
C CYS A 40 10.04 9.87 19.35
N PRO A 41 9.95 10.35 20.61
CA PRO A 41 9.72 11.76 20.94
C PRO A 41 10.78 12.72 20.38
N GLU A 42 11.99 12.23 20.11
CA GLU A 42 13.06 12.95 19.44
C GLU A 42 12.67 13.42 18.03
N LEU A 43 11.85 12.64 17.31
CA LEU A 43 11.31 13.03 16.00
C LEU A 43 10.35 14.20 16.13
N GLN A 44 9.51 14.23 17.18
CA GLN A 44 8.65 15.39 17.42
C GLN A 44 9.48 16.66 17.66
N THR A 45 10.59 16.54 18.39
CA THR A 45 11.43 17.70 18.74
C THR A 45 12.20 18.24 17.53
N SER A 46 12.68 17.36 16.64
CA SER A 46 13.37 17.76 15.40
C SER A 46 12.41 18.38 14.38
N HIS A 47 11.21 17.81 14.21
CA HIS A 47 10.18 18.33 13.28
C HIS A 47 9.48 19.58 13.81
N ARG A 48 9.21 19.68 15.13
CA ARG A 48 8.61 20.89 15.75
C ARG A 48 9.48 22.13 15.59
N LYS A 49 10.80 21.99 15.53
CA LYS A 49 11.74 23.10 15.26
C LYS A 49 11.71 23.59 13.81
N LYS A 50 11.25 22.77 12.86
CA LYS A 50 11.24 23.07 11.41
C LYS A 50 9.91 23.62 10.89
N GLN A 51 8.95 23.94 11.77
CA GLN A 51 7.62 24.48 11.41
C GLN A 51 6.72 23.49 10.62
N ASP A 52 7.26 22.33 10.22
CA ASP A 52 6.55 21.28 9.51
C ASP A 52 6.32 20.06 10.43
N ARG A 53 5.05 19.76 10.73
CA ARG A 53 4.64 18.69 11.65
C ARG A 53 4.37 17.37 10.93
N HIS A 54 4.72 17.26 9.65
CA HIS A 54 4.47 16.08 8.84
C HIS A 54 5.72 15.19 8.78
N LEU A 55 5.54 13.91 9.12
CA LEU A 55 6.62 12.91 8.99
C LEU A 55 6.86 12.56 7.51
N TRP A 56 5.78 12.44 6.75
CA TRP A 56 5.80 12.04 5.35
C TRP A 56 5.43 13.20 4.45
N SER A 57 6.08 13.29 3.28
CA SER A 57 5.61 14.13 2.17
C SER A 57 4.13 13.86 1.87
N PRO A 58 3.32 14.85 1.45
CA PRO A 58 1.92 14.62 1.06
C PRO A 58 1.81 13.65 -0.13
N SER A 59 2.77 13.67 -1.04
CA SER A 59 2.82 12.84 -2.25
C SER A 59 3.21 11.38 -1.96
N TYR A 60 2.88 10.49 -2.87
CA TYR A 60 3.32 9.08 -2.87
C TYR A 60 3.31 8.56 -4.30
N TYR A 61 4.10 7.52 -4.55
CA TYR A 61 4.09 6.75 -5.80
C TYR A 61 3.45 5.39 -5.54
N VAL A 62 2.63 4.92 -6.47
CA VAL A 62 2.01 3.60 -6.40
C VAL A 62 1.91 3.01 -7.80
N GLU A 63 2.26 1.74 -7.92
CA GLU A 63 2.16 0.99 -9.15
C GLU A 63 1.65 -0.42 -8.84
N SER A 64 0.80 -0.96 -9.71
CA SER A 64 0.39 -2.36 -9.65
C SER A 64 1.50 -3.23 -10.22
N ILE A 65 1.94 -4.23 -9.43
CA ILE A 65 2.82 -5.27 -9.95
C ILE A 65 2.02 -6.57 -10.12
N GLY A 66 2.30 -7.31 -11.19
CA GLY A 66 1.66 -8.59 -11.42
C GLY A 66 2.25 -9.31 -12.61
N THR A 67 2.32 -10.64 -12.52
CA THR A 67 2.60 -11.50 -13.67
C THR A 67 1.25 -11.99 -14.21
N VAL A 68 0.93 -11.63 -15.46
CA VAL A 68 -0.27 -12.14 -16.11
C VAL A 68 0.00 -13.59 -16.51
N ASN A 69 -0.78 -14.52 -15.94
CA ASN A 69 -0.74 -15.92 -16.33
C ASN A 69 -1.96 -16.21 -17.23
N GLU A 70 -1.74 -16.27 -18.55
CA GLU A 70 -2.79 -16.58 -19.52
C GLU A 70 -3.55 -17.88 -19.17
N GLN A 71 -2.84 -18.89 -18.65
CA GLN A 71 -3.45 -20.16 -18.24
C GLN A 71 -4.38 -19.97 -17.03
N ALA A 72 -4.03 -19.08 -16.10
CA ALA A 72 -4.87 -18.77 -14.95
C ALA A 72 -6.16 -18.05 -15.37
N VAL A 73 -6.05 -17.12 -16.34
CA VAL A 73 -7.21 -16.42 -16.92
C VAL A 73 -8.11 -17.40 -17.68
N ALA A 74 -7.53 -18.24 -18.55
CA ALA A 74 -8.27 -19.26 -19.30
C ALA A 74 -9.03 -20.21 -18.36
N LYS A 75 -8.34 -20.73 -17.33
CA LYS A 75 -8.96 -21.58 -16.32
C LYS A 75 -10.11 -20.88 -15.60
N TYR A 76 -9.93 -19.61 -15.22
CA TYR A 76 -10.98 -18.84 -14.56
C TYR A 76 -12.23 -18.73 -15.45
N ILE A 77 -12.08 -18.43 -16.74
CA ILE A 77 -13.20 -18.33 -17.70
C ILE A 77 -13.93 -19.67 -17.85
N ASP A 78 -13.18 -20.76 -18.04
CA ASP A 78 -13.77 -22.10 -18.19
C ASP A 78 -14.53 -22.54 -16.92
N ASP A 79 -13.99 -22.22 -15.74
CA ASP A 79 -14.62 -22.53 -14.46
C ASP A 79 -15.89 -21.71 -14.22
N GLN A 80 -15.96 -20.45 -14.69
CA GLN A 80 -17.20 -19.67 -14.65
C GLN A 80 -18.28 -20.26 -15.57
N ARG A 81 -17.93 -20.60 -16.83
CA ARG A 81 -18.87 -21.22 -17.77
C ARG A 81 -19.45 -22.53 -17.25
N ARG A 82 -18.62 -23.39 -16.63
CA ARG A 82 -19.09 -24.64 -16.02
C ARG A 82 -20.09 -24.42 -14.88
N LYS A 83 -19.93 -23.35 -14.09
CA LYS A 83 -20.87 -23.03 -13.01
C LYS A 83 -22.23 -22.60 -13.56
N GLU A 84 -22.26 -21.84 -14.66
CA GLU A 84 -23.50 -21.42 -15.32
C GLU A 84 -24.29 -22.62 -15.87
N VAL A 85 -23.61 -23.56 -16.55
CA VAL A 85 -24.25 -24.77 -17.10
C VAL A 85 -24.84 -25.69 -16.02
N ASN A 86 -24.19 -25.80 -14.86
CA ASN A 86 -24.66 -26.67 -13.76
C ASN A 86 -25.82 -26.04 -12.94
N LEU A 87 -26.18 -24.78 -13.22
CA LEU A 87 -27.31 -24.09 -12.59
C LEU A 87 -28.60 -24.21 -13.41
N GLU A 88 -28.53 -24.73 -14.64
CA GLU A 88 -29.65 -25.12 -15.51
C GLU A 88 -30.01 -26.59 -15.32
#